data_AF-A0A9W6GQP2-F1
#
_entry.id   AF-A0A9W6GQP2-F1
#
_cell.length_a   1.000
_cell.length_b   1.000
_cell.length_c   1.000
_cell.angle_alpha   90.00
_cell.angle_beta   90.00
_cell.angle_gamma   90.00
#
_symmetry.space_group_name_H-M   'P 1'
#
loop_
_entity.id
_entity.type
_entity.pdbx_description
1 polymer ?
#
loop_
_entity_poly.entity_id
_entity_poly.type
_entity_poly.pdbx_seq_one_letter_code
_entity_poly.pdbx_strand_id
1 'polypeptide(L)'
;MLPPRVDVSREDKMPLYAYTCQDCEAAFELLVRASDTPQCPACGSAQLAQQVSRICREIKYPAIAKSWRRRAAAEGDLSNFNKAERGKL
;
A
#
# COMPACT_ATOMS: atom_id res chain seq x y z
N MET A 1 -0.52 -31.30 2.80
CA MET A 1 -1.12 -30.34 3.75
C MET A 1 -1.44 -29.07 2.98
N LEU A 2 -2.71 -28.84 2.67
CA LEU A 2 -3.15 -27.56 2.08
C LEU A 2 -3.33 -26.57 3.23
N PRO A 3 -2.97 -25.28 3.06
CA PRO A 3 -3.26 -24.26 4.04
C PRO A 3 -4.78 -24.22 4.31
N PRO A 4 -5.20 -23.92 5.55
CA PRO A 4 -6.63 -23.84 5.87
C PRO A 4 -7.34 -22.88 4.92
N ARG A 5 -8.51 -23.28 4.43
CA ARG A 5 -9.40 -22.39 3.67
C ARG A 5 -9.83 -21.27 4.62
N VAL A 6 -9.29 -20.08 4.39
CA VAL A 6 -9.71 -18.86 5.11
C VAL A 6 -11.07 -18.45 4.55
N ASP A 7 -12.10 -18.43 5.39
CA ASP A 7 -13.39 -17.85 5.05
C ASP A 7 -13.22 -16.35 4.80
N VAL A 8 -13.36 -15.92 3.54
CA VAL A 8 -13.20 -14.52 3.14
C VAL A 8 -14.54 -13.80 3.29
N SER A 9 -14.95 -13.53 4.53
CA SER A 9 -16.05 -12.61 4.81
C SER A 9 -15.62 -11.19 4.42
N ARG A 10 -16.50 -10.46 3.71
CA ARG A 10 -16.19 -9.22 2.98
C ARG A 10 -15.86 -8.03 3.90
N GLU A 11 -16.11 -8.13 5.20
CA GLU A 11 -15.79 -7.11 6.21
C GLU A 11 -14.36 -7.17 6.80
N ASP A 12 -13.57 -8.22 6.53
CA ASP A 12 -12.19 -8.30 7.02
C ASP A 12 -11.25 -7.45 6.16
N LYS A 13 -10.94 -6.24 6.63
CA LYS A 13 -9.85 -5.44 6.07
C LYS A 13 -8.56 -6.23 6.23
N MET A 14 -7.94 -6.61 5.10
CA MET A 14 -6.62 -7.22 5.03
C MET A 14 -5.59 -6.15 4.65
N PRO A 15 -5.16 -5.28 5.59
CA PRO A 15 -4.10 -4.33 5.32
C PRO A 15 -2.78 -5.05 5.00
N LEU A 16 -2.07 -4.49 4.02
CA LEU A 16 -0.69 -4.84 3.74
C LEU A 16 0.23 -3.91 4.54
N TYR A 17 1.12 -4.49 5.33
CA TYR A 17 2.10 -3.73 6.12
C TYR A 17 3.51 -4.13 5.77
N ALA A 18 4.44 -3.18 5.84
CA ALA A 18 5.87 -3.41 5.72
C ALA A 18 6.50 -3.54 7.12
N TYR A 19 7.47 -4.44 7.27
CA TYR A 19 8.18 -4.71 8.52
C TYR A 19 9.68 -4.84 8.29
N THR A 20 10.44 -4.52 9.33
CA THR A 20 11.85 -4.92 9.49
C THR A 20 11.96 -5.75 10.76
N CYS A 21 12.56 -6.94 10.66
CA CYS A 21 12.85 -7.77 11.83
C CYS A 21 13.99 -7.18 12.64
N GLN A 22 13.86 -7.09 13.97
CA GLN A 22 14.92 -6.56 14.83
C GLN A 22 16.03 -7.58 15.12
N ASP A 23 15.76 -8.88 14.95
CA ASP A 23 16.72 -9.95 15.24
C ASP A 23 17.58 -10.34 14.03
N CYS A 24 17.00 -10.38 12.83
CA CYS A 24 17.71 -10.82 11.61
C CYS A 24 17.76 -9.74 10.52
N GLU A 25 17.26 -8.54 10.80
CA GLU A 25 17.29 -7.37 9.91
C GLU A 25 16.56 -7.54 8.57
N ALA A 26 15.86 -8.66 8.35
CA ALA A 26 15.11 -8.89 7.14
C ALA A 26 13.95 -7.89 7.00
N ALA A 27 13.85 -7.27 5.81
CA ALA A 27 12.72 -6.45 5.42
C ALA A 27 11.72 -7.25 4.59
N PHE A 28 10.43 -7.17 4.91
CA PHE A 28 9.37 -7.92 4.22
C PHE A 28 8.01 -7.21 4.35
N GLU A 29 7.06 -7.62 3.51
CA GLU A 29 5.68 -7.16 3.57
C GLU A 29 4.73 -8.33 3.88
N LEU A 30 3.71 -8.07 4.69
CA LEU A 30 2.76 -9.09 5.12
C LEU A 30 1.33 -8.54 5.10
N LEU A 31 0.40 -9.33 4.55
CA LEU A 31 -1.04 -9.11 4.72
C LEU A 31 -1.40 -9.57 6.13
N VAL A 32 -1.89 -8.64 6.95
CA VAL A 32 -2.18 -8.90 8.37
C VAL A 32 -3.66 -8.67 8.59
N ARG A 33 -4.37 -9.67 9.11
CA ARG A 33 -5.76 -9.52 9.57
C ARG A 33 -5.80 -8.91 10.96
N ALA A 34 -6.96 -8.43 11.38
CA ALA A 34 -7.14 -7.82 12.70
C ALA A 34 -6.73 -8.74 13.87
N SER A 35 -6.84 -10.06 13.71
CA SER A 35 -6.48 -11.06 14.73
C SER A 35 -5.07 -11.64 14.60
N ASP A 36 -4.32 -11.30 13.55
CA ASP A 36 -3.04 -11.92 13.27
C ASP A 36 -1.93 -11.31 14.13
N THR A 37 -1.02 -12.15 14.61
CA THR A 37 0.22 -11.72 15.27
C THR A 37 1.38 -11.91 14.30
N PRO A 38 1.89 -10.85 13.65
CA PRO A 38 2.88 -11.02 12.58
C PRO A 38 4.21 -11.52 13.13
N GLN A 39 4.84 -12.44 12.40
CA GLN A 39 6.17 -12.99 12.72
C GLN A 39 7.07 -12.89 11.49
N CYS A 40 8.38 -12.82 11.73
CA CYS A 40 9.37 -12.79 10.69
C CYS A 40 9.38 -14.12 9.92
N PRO A 41 9.15 -14.15 8.59
CA PRO A 41 9.15 -15.38 7.81
C PRO A 41 10.55 -16.00 7.69
N ALA A 42 11.62 -15.24 7.97
CA ALA A 42 12.99 -15.71 7.87
C ALA A 42 13.49 -16.39 9.16
N CYS A 43 13.08 -15.91 10.34
CA CYS A 43 13.60 -16.39 11.63
C CYS A 43 12.53 -16.74 12.69
N GLY A 44 11.25 -16.48 12.42
CA GLY A 44 10.14 -16.76 13.35
C GLY A 44 9.99 -15.75 14.49
N SER A 45 10.86 -14.75 14.61
CA SER A 45 10.76 -13.74 15.66
C SER A 45 9.50 -12.88 15.54
N ALA A 46 8.92 -12.51 16.68
CA ALA A 46 7.84 -11.52 16.77
C ALA A 46 8.36 -10.08 16.97
N GLN A 47 9.68 -9.88 17.10
CA GLN A 47 10.28 -8.55 17.24
C GLN A 47 10.36 -7.84 15.89
N LEU A 48 9.24 -7.24 15.50
CA LEU A 48 9.08 -6.54 14.22
C LEU A 48 8.93 -5.03 14.44
N ALA A 49 9.64 -4.24 13.64
CA ALA A 49 9.42 -2.81 13.52
C ALA A 49 8.57 -2.54 12.26
N GLN A 50 7.31 -2.12 12.45
CA GLN A 50 6.44 -1.73 11.34
C GLN A 50 6.98 -0.48 10.65
N GLN A 51 7.12 -0.55 9.33
CA GLN A 51 7.60 0.56 8.51
C GLN A 51 6.43 1.33 7.93
N VAL A 52 6.61 2.65 7.83
CA VAL A 52 5.67 3.50 7.08
C VAL A 52 6.00 3.40 5.60
N SER A 53 5.02 3.01 4.79
CA SER A 53 5.16 3.02 3.34
C SER A 53 5.53 4.43 2.86
N ARG A 54 6.72 4.57 2.26
CA ARG A 54 7.14 5.85 1.67
C ARG A 54 6.32 6.12 0.42
N ILE A 55 5.20 6.82 0.58
CA ILE A 55 4.58 7.49 -0.56
C ILE A 55 5.59 8.49 -1.13
N CYS A 56 5.93 8.33 -2.41
CA CYS A 56 6.80 9.27 -3.11
C CYS A 56 6.06 10.60 -3.20
N ARG A 57 6.27 11.48 -2.21
CA ARG A 57 5.54 12.74 -2.05
C ARG A 57 5.89 13.77 -3.12
N GLU A 58 7.03 13.58 -3.79
CA GLU A 58 7.59 14.56 -4.70
C GLU A 58 7.81 13.94 -6.08
N ILE A 59 7.01 14.36 -7.05
CA ILE A 59 7.28 14.07 -8.45
C ILE A 59 8.45 14.98 -8.85
N LYS A 60 9.62 14.39 -9.11
CA LYS A 60 10.85 15.10 -9.52
C LYS A 60 10.67 16.02 -10.74
N TYR A 61 9.59 15.84 -11.51
CA TYR A 61 9.28 16.59 -12.72
C TYR A 61 7.81 17.06 -12.71
N PRO A 62 7.50 18.23 -12.12
CA PRO A 62 6.11 18.71 -12.02
C PRO A 62 5.47 18.97 -13.40
N ALA A 63 6.28 19.29 -14.41
CA ALA A 63 5.81 19.43 -15.79
C ALA A 63 5.29 18.10 -16.38
N ILE A 64 5.94 16.98 -16.04
CA ILE A 64 5.51 15.64 -16.47
C ILE A 64 4.23 15.24 -15.74
N ALA A 65 4.13 15.52 -14.43
CA ALA A 65 2.90 15.31 -13.68
C ALA A 65 1.71 16.04 -14.33
N LYS A 66 1.90 17.32 -14.67
CA LYS A 66 0.88 18.15 -15.31
C LYS A 66 0.51 17.64 -16.71
N SER A 67 1.47 17.14 -17.48
CA SER A 67 1.18 16.58 -18.82
C SER A 67 0.35 15.31 -18.74
N TRP A 68 0.62 14.42 -17.78
CA TRP A 68 -0.20 13.23 -17.53
C TRP A 68 -1.62 13.59 -17.11
N ARG A 69 -1.79 14.58 -16.22
CA ARG A 69 -3.12 15.07 -15.82
C ARG A 69 -3.91 15.63 -16.99
N ARG A 70 -3.26 16.36 -17.90
CA ARG A 70 -3.90 16.85 -19.14
C ARG A 70 -4.35 15.70 -20.06
N ARG A 71 -3.53 14.66 -20.21
CA ARG A 71 -3.90 13.48 -21.02
C ARG A 71 -5.11 12.76 -20.43
N ALA A 72 -5.09 12.48 -19.13
CA ALA A 72 -6.21 11.88 -18.40
C ALA A 72 -7.50 12.72 -18.52
N ALA A 73 -7.37 14.06 -18.50
CA ALA A 73 -8.52 14.95 -18.72
C ALA A 73 -9.09 14.83 -20.14
N ALA A 74 -8.22 14.71 -21.16
CA ALA A 74 -8.63 14.55 -22.55
C ALA A 74 -9.24 13.16 -22.82
N GLU A 75 -8.75 12.12 -22.15
CA GLU A 75 -9.24 10.74 -22.24
C GLU A 75 -10.51 10.50 -21.41
N GLY A 76 -10.87 11.43 -20.51
CA GLY A 76 -12.09 11.36 -19.70
C GLY A 76 -11.92 10.64 -18.37
N ASP A 77 -10.71 10.23 -18.01
CA ASP A 77 -10.40 9.51 -16.77
C ASP A 77 -10.65 10.33 -15.50
N LEU A 78 -10.81 11.65 -15.62
CA LEU A 78 -11.14 12.55 -14.51
C LEU A 78 -12.65 12.67 -14.25
N SER A 79 -13.45 11.72 -14.70
CA SER A 79 -14.92 11.70 -14.56
C SER A 79 -15.39 11.77 -13.10
N ASN A 80 -14.61 11.22 -12.16
CA ASN A 80 -14.91 11.25 -10.73
C ASN A 80 -14.59 12.59 -10.04
N PHE A 81 -13.83 13.50 -10.69
CA PHE A 81 -13.49 14.79 -10.11
C PHE A 81 -14.51 15.86 -10.46
N ASN A 82 -14.86 16.72 -9.51
CA ASN A 82 -15.68 17.90 -9.80
C ASN A 82 -14.87 18.98 -10.55
N LYS A 83 -15.54 20.03 -11.02
CA LYS A 83 -14.89 21.11 -11.80
C LYS A 83 -13.81 21.86 -10.99
N ALA A 84 -14.06 22.10 -9.70
CA ALA A 84 -13.13 22.80 -8.82
C ALA A 84 -11.88 21.97 -8.50
N GLU A 85 -12.02 20.64 -8.39
CA GLU A 85 -10.93 19.71 -8.18
C GLU A 85 -10.07 19.55 -9.42
N ARG A 86 -10.69 19.49 -10.61
CA ARG A 86 -9.96 19.44 -11.90
C ARG A 86 -9.06 20.66 -12.11
N GLY A 87 -9.43 21.83 -11.59
CA GLY A 87 -8.62 23.04 -11.67
C GLY A 87 -7.33 23.02 -10.82
N LYS A 88 -7.20 22.05 -9.91
CA LYS A 88 -6.06 21.90 -8.99
C LYS A 88 -5.04 20.85 -9.42
N LEU A 89 -5.30 20.13 -10.52
CA LEU A 89 -4.46 19.07 -11.10
C LEU A 89 -3.49 19.61 -12.16
#